data_AF-A0A4Y2W4V3-F1
#
_entry.id   AF-A0A4Y2W4V3-F1
#
_cell.length_a   1.000
_cell.length_b   1.000
_cell.length_c   1.000
_cell.angle_alpha   90.00
_cell.angle_beta   90.00
_cell.angle_gamma   90.00
#
_symmetry.space_group_name_H-M   'P 1'
#
loop_
_entity.id
_entity.type
_entity.pdbx_description
1 polymer ?
#
loop_
_entity_poly.entity_id
_entity_poly.type
_entity_poly.pdbx_seq_one_letter_code
_entity_poly.pdbx_strand_id
1 'polypeptide(L)'
;MDTDDNNAFPGYSRKLMKKEKTWKKVQAKKIRNSGEEYVSRHTNAVVPFRQIGEPYSCQYFSKIGQHNVQQIFNAFWELGNYDLQNSYSSKLMIINNVKRSYLRGRSSRTLRRLDYTVVINNEKYSVFRKAFCSMHGVSEKRVPTAINKTTSTGTVVSDQRGKKESGRKVQDDKNLLSETSHFENTVNTFFVEFVLMENFSNAFF
;
A
#
# COMPACT_ATOMS: atom_id res chain seq x y z
N MET A 1 -56.12 -34.89 0.25
CA MET A 1 -55.17 -35.49 1.20
C MET A 1 -53.94 -34.62 1.11
N ASP A 2 -54.00 -33.50 1.82
CA ASP A 2 -52.99 -32.45 1.84
C ASP A 2 -52.01 -32.78 2.96
N THR A 3 -50.73 -32.95 2.62
CA THR A 3 -49.64 -33.00 3.60
C THR A 3 -48.73 -31.80 3.38
N ASP A 4 -49.00 -30.81 4.23
CA ASP A 4 -48.25 -29.59 4.46
C ASP A 4 -47.13 -29.89 5.47
N ASP A 5 -45.92 -30.17 4.99
CA ASP A 5 -44.74 -30.40 5.85
C ASP A 5 -43.91 -29.12 6.01
N ASN A 6 -44.53 -28.08 6.57
CA ASN A 6 -43.85 -26.89 7.06
C ASN A 6 -43.48 -27.04 8.55
N ASN A 7 -42.45 -27.84 8.85
CA ASN A 7 -41.79 -27.82 10.15
C ASN A 7 -40.47 -27.03 10.10
N ALA A 8 -40.57 -25.71 9.88
CA ALA A 8 -39.47 -24.80 10.10
C ALA A 8 -39.39 -24.47 11.60
N PHE A 9 -38.39 -25.03 12.29
CA PHE A 9 -38.10 -24.74 13.70
C PHE A 9 -37.96 -23.22 13.95
N PRO A 10 -38.87 -22.58 14.72
CA PRO A 10 -38.79 -21.16 15.00
C PRO A 10 -37.84 -20.95 16.19
N GLY A 11 -36.54 -20.79 15.93
CA GLY A 11 -35.60 -20.65 17.06
C GLY A 11 -34.19 -20.15 16.81
N TYR A 12 -33.68 -20.15 15.57
CA TYR A 12 -32.36 -19.59 15.29
C TYR A 12 -32.46 -18.39 14.37
N SER A 13 -32.18 -17.19 14.90
CA SER A 13 -31.97 -16.04 14.03
C SER A 13 -30.80 -16.36 13.11
N ARG A 14 -31.02 -16.26 11.79
CA ARG A 14 -29.93 -16.44 10.83
C ARG A 14 -28.83 -15.44 11.16
N LYS A 15 -27.60 -15.93 11.36
CA LYS A 15 -26.43 -15.06 11.57
C LYS A 15 -26.38 -14.07 10.39
N LEU A 16 -26.52 -12.78 10.68
CA LEU A 16 -26.42 -11.73 9.67
C LEU A 16 -25.05 -11.80 9.00
N MET A 17 -25.03 -11.75 7.67
CA MET A 17 -23.80 -11.66 6.91
C MET A 17 -23.04 -10.40 7.33
N LYS A 18 -21.74 -10.55 7.61
CA LYS A 18 -20.89 -9.43 8.02
C LYS A 18 -20.70 -8.48 6.84
N LYS A 19 -21.23 -7.26 6.96
CA LYS A 19 -20.97 -6.16 6.02
C LYS A 19 -19.67 -5.45 6.39
N GLU A 20 -18.53 -6.10 6.20
CA GLU A 20 -17.23 -5.57 6.68
C GLU A 20 -16.87 -4.20 6.10
N LYS A 21 -17.24 -3.95 4.83
CA LYS A 21 -17.02 -2.66 4.16
C LYS A 21 -17.77 -1.50 4.82
N THR A 22 -18.90 -1.78 5.50
CA THR A 22 -19.69 -0.74 6.18
C THR A 22 -19.21 -0.47 7.59
N TRP A 23 -18.21 -1.21 8.08
CA TRP A 23 -17.69 -0.98 9.41
C TRP A 23 -16.95 0.36 9.47
N LYS A 24 -17.32 1.22 10.42
CA LYS A 24 -16.70 2.53 10.65
C LYS A 24 -15.16 2.47 10.69
N LYS A 25 -14.60 1.38 11.26
CA LYS A 25 -13.14 1.14 11.31
C LYS A 25 -12.53 0.94 9.92
N VAL A 26 -13.21 0.19 9.04
CA VAL A 26 -12.73 -0.11 7.69
C VAL A 26 -12.83 1.14 6.81
N GLN A 27 -13.95 1.86 6.86
CA GLN A 27 -14.13 3.13 6.16
C GLN A 27 -13.09 4.17 6.59
N ALA A 28 -12.92 4.40 7.89
CA ALA A 28 -11.91 5.34 8.40
C ALA A 28 -10.48 4.92 8.03
N LYS A 29 -10.19 3.61 7.93
CA LYS A 29 -8.88 3.13 7.45
C LYS A 29 -8.68 3.44 5.96
N LYS A 30 -9.73 3.28 5.15
CA LYS A 30 -9.70 3.61 3.71
C LYS A 30 -9.43 5.10 3.50
N ILE A 31 -10.23 5.96 4.13
CA ILE A 31 -10.10 7.43 4.06
C ILE A 31 -8.70 7.89 4.52
N ARG A 32 -8.20 7.34 5.66
CA ARG A 32 -6.84 7.63 6.12
C ARG A 32 -5.77 7.24 5.08
N ASN A 33 -5.95 6.10 4.42
CA ASN A 33 -4.98 5.58 3.47
C ASN A 33 -5.05 6.27 2.09
N SER A 34 -6.19 6.88 1.73
CA SER A 34 -6.30 7.79 0.57
C SER A 34 -5.80 9.20 0.88
N GLY A 35 -5.43 9.48 2.13
CA GLY A 35 -4.89 10.78 2.52
C GLY A 35 -5.96 11.85 2.70
N GLU A 36 -7.23 11.47 2.75
CA GLU A 36 -8.35 12.37 3.00
C GLU A 36 -8.46 12.77 4.47
N GLU A 37 -9.22 13.84 4.73
CA GLU A 37 -9.58 14.25 6.08
C GLU A 37 -10.43 13.16 6.76
N TYR A 38 -10.14 12.86 8.02
CA TYR A 38 -10.91 11.87 8.77
C TYR A 38 -10.98 12.18 10.26
N VAL A 39 -12.05 11.73 10.90
CA VAL A 39 -12.18 11.77 12.35
C VAL A 39 -11.46 10.57 12.98
N SER A 40 -10.50 10.85 13.86
CA SER A 40 -9.80 9.82 14.62
C SER A 40 -10.75 9.12 15.58
N ARG A 41 -10.87 7.80 15.49
CA ARG A 41 -11.72 7.01 16.40
C ARG A 41 -11.26 7.01 17.87
N HIS A 42 -9.99 7.32 18.12
CA HIS A 42 -9.41 7.27 19.46
C HIS A 42 -9.50 8.63 20.17
N THR A 43 -9.23 9.71 19.42
CA THR A 43 -9.18 11.07 19.97
C THR A 43 -10.39 11.90 19.60
N ASN A 44 -11.28 11.41 18.72
CA ASN A 44 -12.40 12.14 18.11
C ASN A 44 -12.02 13.47 17.43
N ALA A 45 -10.73 13.75 17.27
CA ALA A 45 -10.22 14.92 16.57
C ALA A 45 -10.30 14.71 15.05
N VAL A 46 -10.61 15.78 14.33
CA VAL A 46 -10.49 15.84 12.86
C VAL A 46 -9.01 15.88 12.51
N VAL A 47 -8.56 14.93 11.70
CA VAL A 47 -7.21 14.89 11.14
C VAL A 47 -7.32 15.41 9.71
N PRO A 48 -6.62 16.50 9.36
CA PRO A 48 -6.77 17.14 8.06
C PRO A 48 -6.28 16.23 6.93
N PHE A 49 -6.68 16.56 5.72
CA PHE A 49 -6.18 15.94 4.50
C PHE A 49 -4.65 16.07 4.41
N ARG A 50 -4.02 15.09 3.77
CA ARG A 50 -2.58 15.07 3.54
C ARG A 50 -2.23 16.17 2.55
N GLN A 51 -1.15 16.85 2.82
CA GLN A 51 -0.61 17.90 1.97
C GLN A 51 0.84 17.61 1.66
N ILE A 52 1.29 18.11 0.52
CA ILE A 52 2.72 18.21 0.23
C ILE A 52 3.33 19.08 1.32
N GLY A 53 4.44 18.62 1.90
CA GLY A 53 5.13 19.37 2.94
C GLY A 53 5.73 20.66 2.41
N GLU A 54 6.27 21.47 3.31
CA GLU A 54 7.01 22.66 2.91
C GLU A 54 8.15 22.28 1.95
N PRO A 55 8.31 22.99 0.83
CA PRO A 55 9.47 22.81 -0.03
C PRO A 55 10.69 23.18 0.79
N TYR A 56 11.47 22.17 1.14
CA TYR A 56 12.75 22.41 1.82
C TYR A 56 13.62 23.27 0.89
N SER A 57 14.41 24.19 1.46
CA SER A 57 15.34 25.12 0.77
C SER A 57 16.42 24.37 -0.03
N CYS A 58 15.98 23.60 -1.00
CA CYS A 58 16.78 22.64 -1.72
C CYS A 58 16.41 22.77 -3.18
N GLN A 59 17.47 22.91 -3.96
CA GLN A 59 17.46 22.99 -5.41
C GLN A 59 16.64 21.86 -6.07
N TYR A 60 16.37 20.77 -5.35
CA TYR A 60 15.66 19.59 -5.84
C TYR A 60 14.18 19.85 -6.13
N PHE A 61 13.47 20.64 -5.31
CA PHE A 61 12.08 21.00 -5.62
C PHE A 61 12.01 21.81 -6.92
N SER A 62 12.95 22.73 -7.12
CA SER A 62 13.05 23.52 -8.36
C SER A 62 13.45 22.67 -9.57
N LYS A 63 14.36 21.70 -9.41
CA LYS A 63 14.78 20.78 -10.48
C LYS A 63 13.65 19.83 -10.91
N ILE A 64 12.89 19.33 -9.94
CA ILE A 64 11.78 18.40 -10.19
C ILE A 64 10.58 19.16 -10.76
N GLY A 65 10.32 20.37 -10.29
CA GLY A 65 9.17 21.17 -10.68
C GLY A 65 7.91 20.81 -9.88
N GLN A 66 7.13 21.83 -9.50
CA GLN A 66 5.96 21.68 -8.64
C GLN A 66 4.90 20.74 -9.23
N HIS A 67 4.71 20.77 -10.55
CA HIS A 67 3.78 19.89 -11.26
C HIS A 67 4.11 18.41 -11.04
N ASN A 68 5.38 18.03 -11.20
CA ASN A 68 5.82 16.65 -11.03
C ASN A 68 5.71 16.21 -9.57
N VAL A 69 6.01 17.10 -8.62
CA VAL A 69 5.77 16.82 -7.19
C VAL A 69 4.30 16.52 -6.92
N GLN A 70 3.38 17.30 -7.49
CA GLN A 70 1.94 17.07 -7.36
C GLN A 70 1.53 15.72 -7.94
N GLN A 71 2.06 15.35 -9.12
CA GLN A 71 1.79 14.05 -9.72
C GLN A 71 2.28 12.89 -8.84
N ILE A 72 3.50 12.98 -8.30
CA ILE A 72 4.06 11.98 -7.38
C ILE A 72 3.19 11.85 -6.13
N PHE A 73 2.78 12.99 -5.56
CA PHE A 73 1.92 13.02 -4.39
C PHE A 73 0.58 12.33 -4.67
N ASN A 74 -0.09 12.71 -5.76
CA ASN A 74 -1.37 12.16 -6.15
C ASN A 74 -1.27 10.64 -6.42
N ALA A 75 -0.31 10.21 -7.23
CA ALA A 75 -0.09 8.80 -7.56
C ALA A 75 0.15 7.95 -6.30
N PHE A 76 0.88 8.48 -5.31
CA PHE A 76 1.12 7.78 -4.04
C PHE A 76 -0.15 7.59 -3.21
N TRP A 77 -1.00 8.62 -3.09
CA TRP A 77 -2.20 8.57 -2.27
C TRP A 77 -3.37 7.86 -2.98
N GLU A 78 -3.42 7.92 -4.31
CA GLU A 78 -4.38 7.20 -5.15
C GLU A 78 -4.33 5.68 -4.93
N LEU A 79 -3.16 5.12 -4.58
CA LEU A 79 -3.03 3.70 -4.23
C LEU A 79 -4.01 3.26 -3.12
N GLY A 80 -4.39 4.16 -2.19
CA GLY A 80 -5.42 3.93 -1.16
C GLY A 80 -5.15 2.78 -0.19
N ASN A 81 -4.00 2.10 -0.30
CA ASN A 81 -3.64 0.91 0.44
C ASN A 81 -2.25 1.07 1.04
N TYR A 82 -2.17 0.91 2.36
CA TYR A 82 -0.94 1.05 3.14
C TYR A 82 0.18 0.12 2.67
N ASP A 83 -0.14 -1.12 2.29
CA ASP A 83 0.86 -2.11 1.89
C ASP A 83 1.39 -1.82 0.48
N LEU A 84 0.51 -1.39 -0.45
CA LEU A 84 0.92 -0.92 -1.78
C LEU A 84 1.78 0.33 -1.69
N GLN A 85 1.41 1.29 -0.84
CA GLN A 85 2.19 2.51 -0.60
C GLN A 85 3.59 2.19 -0.04
N ASN A 86 3.71 1.20 0.84
CA ASN A 86 5.02 0.77 1.33
C ASN A 86 5.83 0.09 0.22
N SER A 87 5.19 -0.70 -0.65
CA SER A 87 5.85 -1.38 -1.76
C SER A 87 6.36 -0.40 -2.80
N TYR A 88 5.56 0.61 -3.12
CA TYR A 88 5.97 1.74 -3.92
C TYR A 88 7.17 2.45 -3.28
N SER A 89 7.07 2.81 -1.99
CA SER A 89 8.13 3.52 -1.27
C SER A 89 9.44 2.72 -1.26
N SER A 90 9.38 1.41 -1.02
CA SER A 90 10.56 0.57 -0.95
C SER A 90 11.30 0.45 -2.28
N LYS A 91 10.60 0.47 -3.40
CA LYS A 91 11.22 0.43 -4.75
C LYS A 91 12.01 1.70 -5.06
N LEU A 92 11.62 2.81 -4.46
CA LEU A 92 12.27 4.11 -4.61
C LEU A 92 13.47 4.30 -3.66
N MET A 93 13.70 3.36 -2.75
CA MET A 93 14.73 3.46 -1.74
C MET A 93 15.80 2.40 -1.96
N ILE A 94 17.06 2.80 -1.88
CA ILE A 94 18.20 1.92 -2.06
C ILE A 94 18.95 1.83 -0.73
N ILE A 95 19.13 0.60 -0.23
CA ILE A 95 19.93 0.35 0.96
C ILE A 95 21.39 0.21 0.53
N ASN A 96 22.21 1.16 0.94
CA ASN A 96 23.63 1.15 0.70
C ASN A 96 24.40 0.78 1.97
N ASN A 97 25.21 -0.28 1.87
CA ASN A 97 26.08 -0.71 2.95
C ASN A 97 27.30 0.22 3.02
N VAL A 98 27.69 0.61 4.24
CA VAL A 98 28.88 1.42 4.46
C VAL A 98 30.13 0.61 4.10
N LYS A 99 30.87 1.08 3.08
CA LYS A 99 32.06 0.38 2.52
C LYS A 99 33.23 0.22 3.50
N ARG A 100 33.38 1.13 4.47
CA ARG A 100 34.45 1.10 5.47
C ARG A 100 33.91 1.52 6.84
N SER A 101 34.07 0.68 7.85
CA SER A 101 33.83 1.00 9.25
C SER A 101 35.13 0.86 10.03
N TYR A 102 35.51 1.89 10.76
CA TYR A 102 36.67 1.84 11.68
C TYR A 102 36.34 1.13 13.00
N LEU A 103 35.06 0.88 13.27
CA LEU A 103 34.60 0.15 14.45
C LEU A 103 34.49 -1.35 14.11
N ARG A 104 35.35 -2.18 14.72
CA ARG A 104 35.28 -3.65 14.62
C ARG A 104 34.21 -4.22 15.55
N GLY A 105 33.47 -5.25 15.10
CA GLY A 105 32.61 -6.07 15.95
C GLY A 105 31.23 -5.49 16.32
N ARG A 106 30.79 -4.35 15.78
CA ARG A 106 29.42 -3.85 16.00
C ARG A 106 28.53 -4.02 14.78
N SER A 107 27.44 -4.78 14.93
CA SER A 107 26.27 -4.73 14.03
C SER A 107 25.48 -3.44 14.28
N SER A 108 26.04 -2.29 13.92
CA SER A 108 25.36 -1.01 14.15
C SER A 108 24.24 -0.78 13.13
N ARG A 109 23.05 -0.39 13.62
CA ARG A 109 21.94 0.12 12.78
C ARG A 109 22.37 1.31 11.89
N THR A 110 23.45 1.99 12.27
CA THR A 110 24.07 3.11 11.55
C THR A 110 24.90 2.68 10.33
N LEU A 111 25.12 1.38 10.10
CA LEU A 111 25.92 0.86 8.97
C LEU A 111 25.16 0.79 7.64
N ARG A 112 23.86 1.10 7.65
CA ARG A 112 23.01 1.14 6.46
C ARG A 112 22.63 2.57 6.16
N ARG A 113 23.06 3.07 5.01
CA ARG A 113 22.61 4.34 4.45
C ARG A 113 21.41 4.07 3.54
N LEU A 114 20.45 4.98 3.57
CA LEU A 114 19.28 4.93 2.70
C LEU A 114 19.41 6.08 1.72
N ASP A 115 19.43 5.72 0.43
CA ASP A 115 19.37 6.69 -0.65
C ASP A 115 17.94 6.69 -1.20
N TYR A 116 17.42 7.89 -1.42
CA TYR A 116 16.04 8.11 -1.83
C TYR A 116 16.05 8.57 -3.27
N THR A 117 15.23 7.93 -4.10
CA THR A 117 15.10 8.26 -5.50
C THR A 117 13.65 8.57 -5.84
N VAL A 118 13.45 9.36 -6.87
CA VAL A 118 12.13 9.68 -7.43
C VAL A 118 12.23 9.45 -8.93
N VAL A 119 11.19 8.88 -9.54
CA VAL A 119 11.13 8.63 -10.98
C VAL A 119 10.25 9.68 -11.63
N ILE A 120 10.78 10.41 -12.60
CA ILE A 120 10.06 11.42 -13.38
C ILE A 120 10.42 11.18 -14.84
N ASN A 121 9.42 11.02 -15.72
CA ASN A 121 9.64 10.75 -17.15
C ASN A 121 10.65 9.60 -17.39
N ASN A 122 10.54 8.52 -16.61
CA ASN A 122 11.44 7.35 -16.60
C ASN A 122 12.89 7.60 -16.16
N GLU A 123 13.23 8.82 -15.75
CA GLU A 123 14.54 9.16 -15.19
C GLU A 123 14.52 9.13 -13.66
N LYS A 124 15.62 8.66 -13.06
CA LYS A 124 15.78 8.57 -11.60
C LYS A 124 16.52 9.78 -11.07
N TYR A 125 15.88 10.51 -10.18
CA TYR A 125 16.44 11.66 -9.47
C TYR A 125 16.75 11.28 -8.02
N SER A 126 17.99 11.47 -7.59
CA SER A 126 18.36 11.31 -6.18
C SER A 126 17.87 12.51 -5.37
N VAL A 127 17.23 12.25 -4.22
CA VAL A 127 16.69 13.28 -3.34
C VAL A 127 17.09 13.02 -1.89
N PHE A 128 17.07 14.05 -1.06
CA PHE A 128 17.27 13.89 0.38
C PHE A 128 16.02 13.31 1.06
N ARG A 129 16.22 12.65 2.21
CA ARG A 129 15.13 12.08 3.03
C ARG A 129 13.98 13.06 3.28
N LYS A 130 14.30 14.29 3.68
CA LYS A 130 13.30 15.33 3.98
C LYS A 130 12.51 15.75 2.75
N ALA A 131 13.18 15.92 1.61
CA ALA A 131 12.52 16.25 0.35
C ALA A 131 11.59 15.12 -0.08
N PHE A 132 12.05 13.86 -0.01
CA PHE A 132 11.22 12.69 -0.26
C PHE A 132 9.96 12.65 0.62
N CYS A 133 10.13 12.88 1.93
CA CYS A 133 9.02 12.89 2.88
C CYS A 133 8.03 14.02 2.60
N SER A 134 8.54 15.22 2.25
CA SER A 134 7.73 16.38 1.91
C SER A 134 6.92 16.15 0.62
N MET A 135 7.55 15.64 -0.44
CA MET A 135 6.90 15.32 -1.72
C MET A 135 5.77 14.30 -1.57
N HIS A 136 5.91 13.32 -0.68
CA HIS A 136 4.89 12.30 -0.44
C HIS A 136 3.89 12.69 0.67
N GLY A 137 4.11 13.80 1.39
CA GLY A 137 3.28 14.20 2.55
C GLY A 137 3.32 13.19 3.71
N VAL A 138 4.50 12.60 3.94
CA VAL A 138 4.71 11.47 4.87
C VAL A 138 5.69 11.85 5.98
N SER A 139 5.50 11.27 7.17
CA SER A 139 6.45 11.45 8.28
C SER A 139 7.75 10.67 8.06
N GLU A 140 8.87 11.22 8.54
CA GLU A 140 10.20 10.62 8.38
C GLU A 140 10.32 9.19 8.93
N LYS A 141 9.50 8.83 9.92
CA LYS A 141 9.48 7.48 10.53
C LYS A 141 8.80 6.42 9.67
N ARG A 142 7.83 6.82 8.82
CA ARG A 142 7.06 5.88 7.99
C ARG A 142 7.94 5.20 6.96
N VAL A 143 8.85 5.97 6.38
CA VAL A 143 9.75 5.55 5.31
C VAL A 143 10.67 4.38 5.70
N PRO A 144 11.54 4.47 6.72
CA PRO A 144 12.40 3.36 7.12
C PRO A 144 11.59 2.14 7.60
N THR A 145 10.37 2.37 8.12
CA THR A 145 9.48 1.27 8.51
C THR A 145 9.00 0.47 7.30
N ALA A 146 8.80 1.11 6.14
CA ALA A 146 8.44 0.41 4.90
C ALA A 146 9.56 -0.53 4.45
N ILE A 147 10.81 -0.07 4.49
CA ILE A 147 11.99 -0.88 4.15
C ILE A 147 12.18 -2.05 5.13
N ASN A 148 11.98 -1.82 6.43
CA ASN A 148 12.11 -2.91 7.41
C ASN A 148 11.05 -4.00 7.25
N LYS A 149 9.98 -3.73 6.49
CA LYS A 149 8.91 -4.68 6.17
C LYS A 149 9.07 -5.33 4.80
N THR A 150 10.09 -4.94 4.02
CA THR A 150 10.35 -5.56 2.73
C THR A 150 11.23 -6.78 2.94
N THR A 151 10.79 -7.91 2.40
CA THR A 151 11.56 -9.14 2.35
C THR A 151 12.73 -8.97 1.38
N SER A 152 13.75 -9.85 1.45
CA SER A 152 14.86 -9.90 0.50
C SER A 152 14.41 -9.98 -0.97
N THR A 153 13.26 -10.60 -1.24
CA THR A 153 12.63 -10.70 -2.57
C THR A 153 12.00 -9.38 -3.05
N GLY A 154 12.04 -8.31 -2.25
CA GLY A 154 11.45 -7.01 -2.60
C GLY A 154 9.93 -6.93 -2.42
N THR A 155 9.30 -7.99 -1.91
CA THR A 155 7.87 -8.00 -1.57
C THR A 155 7.65 -7.41 -0.18
N VAL A 156 6.60 -6.60 -0.03
CA VAL A 156 6.21 -6.06 1.28
C VAL A 156 5.37 -7.09 2.02
N VAL A 157 5.78 -7.41 3.24
CA VAL A 157 4.98 -8.26 4.12
C VAL A 157 3.74 -7.50 4.57
N SER A 158 2.55 -8.01 4.21
CA SER A 158 1.26 -7.42 4.62
C SER A 158 1.15 -7.36 6.14
N ASP A 159 0.46 -6.34 6.66
CA ASP A 159 0.15 -6.25 8.09
C ASP A 159 -0.76 -7.42 8.53
N GLN A 160 -0.24 -8.27 9.42
CA GLN A 160 -0.94 -9.44 9.96
C GLN A 160 -1.65 -9.17 11.29
N ARG A 161 -1.61 -7.93 11.81
CA ARG A 161 -2.28 -7.61 13.08
C ARG A 161 -3.78 -7.81 12.99
N GLY A 162 -4.33 -8.56 13.94
CA GLY A 162 -5.76 -8.87 14.01
C GLY A 162 -6.26 -9.84 12.93
N LYS A 163 -5.37 -10.42 12.11
CA LYS A 163 -5.68 -11.46 11.12
C LYS A 163 -5.41 -12.88 11.63
N LYS A 164 -5.04 -13.03 12.91
CA LYS A 164 -4.84 -14.36 13.50
C LYS A 164 -6.17 -15.10 13.52
N GLU A 165 -6.21 -16.27 12.91
CA GLU A 165 -7.37 -17.13 12.99
C GLU A 165 -7.59 -17.56 14.44
N SER A 166 -8.86 -17.56 14.86
CA SER A 166 -9.23 -18.08 16.17
C SER A 166 -9.05 -19.60 16.17
N GLY A 167 -8.25 -20.14 17.08
CA GLY A 167 -8.00 -21.59 17.18
C GLY A 167 -9.22 -22.46 17.58
N ARG A 168 -10.44 -21.89 17.61
CA ARG A 168 -11.70 -22.59 17.86
C ARG A 168 -12.60 -22.69 16.62
N LYS A 169 -12.07 -22.45 15.41
CA LYS A 169 -12.83 -22.71 14.18
C LYS A 169 -12.96 -24.23 14.03
N VAL A 170 -14.20 -24.73 14.03
CA VAL A 170 -14.51 -26.06 13.48
C VAL A 170 -14.24 -25.98 11.98
N GLN A 171 -13.51 -26.96 11.44
CA GLN A 171 -13.28 -27.06 10.01
C GLN A 171 -14.61 -27.37 9.33
N ASP A 172 -15.19 -26.39 8.65
CA ASP A 172 -16.25 -26.65 7.70
C ASP A 172 -15.58 -27.19 6.43
N ASP A 173 -15.57 -28.51 6.27
CA ASP A 173 -14.99 -29.23 5.13
C ASP A 173 -15.80 -29.01 3.84
N LYS A 174 -16.09 -27.77 3.43
CA LYS A 174 -16.69 -27.47 2.13
C LYS A 174 -16.16 -26.14 1.58
N ASN A 175 -15.53 -26.24 0.41
CA ASN A 175 -15.13 -25.17 -0.53
C ASN A 175 -13.74 -24.53 -0.31
N LEU A 176 -12.69 -25.34 -0.52
CA LEU A 176 -11.32 -24.87 -0.73
C LEU A 176 -10.84 -25.22 -2.15
N LEU A 177 -11.61 -24.89 -3.19
CA LEU A 177 -11.19 -25.00 -4.59
C LEU A 177 -12.04 -24.04 -5.45
N SER A 178 -11.84 -22.72 -5.34
CA SER A 178 -12.34 -21.79 -6.38
C SER A 178 -11.72 -20.39 -6.40
N GLU A 179 -10.92 -19.96 -5.40
CA GLU A 179 -10.44 -18.56 -5.36
C GLU A 179 -9.03 -18.34 -5.95
N THR A 180 -8.26 -19.38 -6.27
CA THR A 180 -6.92 -19.22 -6.85
C THR A 180 -6.89 -19.06 -8.37
N SER A 181 -7.99 -19.27 -9.10
CA SER A 181 -8.01 -19.17 -10.57
C SER A 181 -8.42 -17.81 -11.14
N HIS A 182 -8.85 -16.85 -10.31
CA HIS A 182 -9.27 -15.52 -10.80
C HIS A 182 -8.15 -14.47 -10.80
N PHE A 183 -7.10 -14.64 -10.00
CA PHE A 183 -6.02 -13.64 -9.95
C PHE A 183 -5.09 -13.75 -11.16
N GLU A 184 -4.68 -14.96 -11.56
CA GLU A 184 -3.73 -15.14 -12.68
C GLU A 184 -4.35 -14.83 -14.06
N ASN A 185 -5.66 -15.04 -14.22
CA ASN A 185 -6.33 -14.74 -15.49
C ASN A 185 -6.49 -13.24 -15.72
N THR A 186 -6.74 -12.44 -14.67
CA THR A 186 -6.97 -11.00 -14.83
C THR A 186 -5.69 -10.23 -15.15
N VAL A 187 -4.54 -10.63 -14.59
CA VAL A 187 -3.25 -9.97 -14.90
C VAL A 187 -2.78 -10.30 -16.33
N ASN A 188 -3.09 -11.50 -16.82
CA ASN A 188 -2.78 -11.89 -18.21
C ASN A 188 -3.67 -11.18 -19.23
N THR A 189 -4.97 -10.96 -18.96
CA THR A 189 -5.85 -10.26 -19.92
C THR A 189 -5.46 -8.79 -20.08
N PHE A 190 -5.15 -8.08 -18.98
CA PHE A 190 -4.73 -6.67 -19.05
C PHE A 190 -3.36 -6.48 -19.72
N PHE A 191 -2.46 -7.48 -19.64
CA PHE A 191 -1.15 -7.41 -20.29
C PHE A 191 -1.23 -7.69 -21.81
N VAL A 192 -2.14 -8.57 -22.25
CA VAL A 192 -2.33 -8.88 -23.68
C VAL A 192 -3.04 -7.74 -24.43
N GLU A 193 -4.03 -7.07 -23.81
CA GLU A 193 -4.71 -5.92 -24.44
C GLU A 193 -3.78 -4.71 -24.61
N PHE A 194 -2.87 -4.45 -23.66
CA PHE A 194 -1.93 -3.33 -23.76
C PHE A 194 -0.90 -3.55 -24.90
N VAL A 195 -0.42 -4.77 -25.07
CA VAL A 195 0.54 -5.13 -26.13
C VAL A 195 -0.11 -5.14 -27.52
N LEU A 196 -1.39 -5.50 -27.64
CA LEU A 196 -2.10 -5.43 -28.93
C LEU A 196 -2.40 -3.99 -29.36
N MET A 197 -2.73 -3.08 -28.43
CA MET A 197 -2.97 -1.67 -28.80
C MET A 197 -1.71 -0.92 -29.25
N GLU A 198 -0.52 -1.27 -28.74
CA GLU A 198 0.74 -0.65 -29.17
C GLU A 198 1.20 -1.14 -30.57
N ASN A 199 0.83 -2.36 -30.96
CA ASN A 199 1.19 -2.91 -32.27
C ASN A 199 0.31 -2.41 -33.41
N PHE A 200 -0.92 -1.95 -33.15
CA PHE A 200 -1.78 -1.33 -34.18
C PHE A 200 -1.41 0.13 -34.48
N SER A 201 -0.74 0.83 -33.56
CA SER A 201 -0.31 2.23 -33.78
C SER A 201 0.97 2.36 -34.61
N ASN A 202 1.78 1.30 -34.70
CA ASN A 202 3.04 1.28 -35.46
C ASN A 202 2.90 0.71 -36.89
N ALA A 203 1.68 0.42 -37.35
CA ALA A 203 1.42 -0.13 -38.69
C ALA A 203 0.81 0.90 -39.67
N PHE A 204 0.68 2.17 -39.27
CA PHE A 204 0.07 3.23 -40.09
C PHE A 204 0.92 4.52 -40.23
N PHE A 205 2.23 4.42 -40.05
CA PHE A 205 3.20 5.43 -40.52
C PHE A 205 4.44 4.76 -41.12
#